data_AF-A0A1R3HW99-F1
#
_entry.id   AF-A0A1R3HW99-F1
#
_cell.length_a   1.000
_cell.length_b   1.000
_cell.length_c   1.000
_cell.angle_alpha   90.00
_cell.angle_beta   90.00
_cell.angle_gamma   90.00
#
_symmetry.space_group_name_H-M   'P 1'
#
loop_
_entity.id
_entity.type
_entity.pdbx_description
1 polymer ?
#
loop_
_entity_poly.entity_id
_entity_poly.type
_entity_poly.pdbx_seq_one_letter_code
_entity_poly.pdbx_strand_id
1 'polypeptide(L)'
;MASSSGTKGDLGRTPSKRMTRAQTMMLEIPNEESSTADSELVPSSLAPIAPILRVANEVEKDNPRVAYLCRFHAFEKAHKMDPTSSGRGVRQFKTYLLHRLEREEEETRPKLAKTDPREIQMYYQQFYLKNIAEGQYTKKPEEMAKIYQIATVLYDVLRTVVPAARVDDETEKYAKEVEKNREQFEHYNILPLYAVGVKPAIMELPEVSTRL
;
A
#
# COMPACT_ATOMS: atom_id res chain seq x y z
N MET A 1 -34.67 -83.56 -9.46
CA MET A 1 -34.61 -82.13 -9.83
C MET A 1 -35.94 -81.50 -9.44
N ALA A 2 -35.94 -80.50 -8.56
CA ALA A 2 -37.15 -79.92 -7.98
C ALA A 2 -37.10 -78.37 -8.03
N SER A 3 -38.28 -77.75 -7.94
CA SER A 3 -38.56 -76.42 -8.49
C SER A 3 -38.26 -75.23 -7.57
N SER A 4 -38.42 -74.04 -8.17
CA SER A 4 -38.18 -72.69 -7.65
C SER A 4 -39.03 -72.22 -6.45
N SER A 5 -38.39 -71.51 -5.50
CA SER A 5 -38.91 -70.43 -4.65
C SER A 5 -37.74 -69.75 -3.90
N GLY A 6 -37.73 -68.47 -3.51
CA GLY A 6 -38.65 -67.35 -3.79
C GLY A 6 -38.35 -66.12 -2.89
N THR A 7 -38.33 -64.91 -3.47
CA THR A 7 -38.39 -63.56 -2.83
C THR A 7 -37.88 -63.33 -1.40
N LYS A 8 -36.88 -62.43 -1.27
CA LYS A 8 -37.03 -61.16 -0.51
C LYS A 8 -35.85 -60.21 -0.78
N GLY A 9 -36.14 -58.93 -0.98
CA GLY A 9 -35.11 -57.89 -1.03
C GLY A 9 -34.83 -57.31 0.36
N ASP A 10 -33.62 -56.79 0.54
CA ASP A 10 -33.36 -55.73 1.51
C ASP A 10 -32.40 -54.70 0.90
N LEU A 11 -32.57 -53.44 1.26
CA LEU A 11 -31.89 -52.30 0.64
C LEU A 11 -30.52 -52.10 1.28
N GLY A 12 -29.52 -52.82 0.73
CA GLY A 12 -28.10 -52.70 1.03
C GLY A 12 -27.52 -51.31 0.73
N ARG A 13 -27.82 -50.37 1.63
CA ARG A 13 -27.34 -48.99 1.75
C ARG A 13 -25.92 -48.80 1.18
N THR A 14 -25.82 -48.06 0.06
CA THR A 14 -24.51 -47.69 -0.50
C THR A 14 -23.71 -46.87 0.52
N PRO A 15 -22.38 -47.06 0.62
CA PRO A 15 -21.55 -46.22 1.46
C PRO A 15 -21.54 -44.81 0.85
N SER A 16 -22.33 -43.92 1.44
CA SER A 16 -22.36 -42.51 1.07
C SER A 16 -20.93 -41.98 1.07
N LYS A 17 -20.47 -41.50 -0.09
CA LYS A 17 -19.17 -40.83 -0.22
C LYS A 17 -19.19 -39.62 0.71
N ARG A 18 -18.68 -39.82 1.92
CA ARG A 18 -18.50 -38.79 2.94
C ARG A 18 -17.58 -37.75 2.32
N MET A 19 -18.16 -36.68 1.78
CA MET A 19 -17.39 -35.55 1.32
C MET A 19 -16.59 -35.07 2.51
N THR A 20 -15.28 -35.30 2.48
CA THR A 20 -14.35 -34.69 3.40
C THR A 20 -14.45 -33.20 3.14
N ARG A 21 -15.32 -32.53 3.90
CA ARG A 21 -15.36 -31.08 4.03
C ARG A 21 -13.92 -30.67 4.30
N ALA A 22 -13.28 -30.07 3.30
CA ALA A 22 -11.94 -29.54 3.47
C ALA A 22 -12.00 -28.64 4.70
N GLN A 23 -11.26 -29.03 5.74
CA GLN A 23 -11.07 -28.14 6.87
C GLN A 23 -10.35 -26.93 6.31
N THR A 24 -11.01 -25.78 6.35
CA THR A 24 -10.35 -24.50 6.11
C THR A 24 -9.19 -24.46 7.09
N MET A 25 -7.97 -24.67 6.62
CA MET A 25 -6.79 -24.46 7.43
C MET A 25 -6.80 -22.98 7.80
N MET A 26 -7.13 -22.70 9.05
CA MET A 26 -6.85 -21.41 9.65
C MET A 26 -5.32 -21.34 9.63
N LEU A 27 -4.75 -20.52 8.75
CA LEU A 27 -3.33 -20.21 8.82
C LEU A 27 -3.14 -19.37 10.10
N GLU A 28 -2.76 -20.03 11.19
CA GLU A 28 -2.01 -19.38 12.26
C GLU A 28 -0.65 -19.01 11.66
N ILE A 29 -0.55 -17.79 11.14
CA ILE A 29 0.70 -17.22 10.64
C ILE A 29 1.50 -16.78 11.88
N PRO A 30 2.73 -17.32 12.12
CA PRO A 30 3.56 -16.88 13.23
C PRO A 30 3.90 -15.39 13.14
N ASN A 31 4.00 -14.74 14.31
CA ASN A 31 3.72 -13.32 14.48
C ASN A 31 4.87 -12.33 14.13
N GLU A 32 6.00 -12.78 13.59
CA GLU A 32 7.26 -12.01 13.64
C GLU A 32 7.79 -11.46 12.29
N GLU A 33 7.21 -11.85 11.14
CA GLU A 33 7.65 -11.39 9.79
C GLU A 33 6.51 -10.75 8.97
N SER A 34 5.51 -10.16 9.63
CA SER A 34 4.26 -9.75 8.99
C SER A 34 4.38 -8.60 7.98
N SER A 35 5.27 -7.62 8.18
CA SER A 35 5.27 -6.38 7.38
C SER A 35 5.60 -6.62 5.89
N THR A 36 6.57 -7.47 5.56
CA THR A 36 6.92 -7.76 4.16
C THR A 36 5.82 -8.50 3.40
N ALA A 37 5.05 -9.36 4.08
CA ALA A 37 4.05 -10.23 3.47
C ALA A 37 2.89 -9.48 2.79
N ASP A 38 2.44 -8.33 3.34
CA ASP A 38 1.30 -7.55 2.82
C ASP A 38 1.37 -7.28 1.32
N SER A 39 2.56 -6.93 0.83
CA SER A 39 2.79 -6.51 -0.56
C SER A 39 2.93 -7.68 -1.53
N GLU A 40 3.23 -8.89 -1.02
CA GLU A 40 3.39 -10.12 -1.80
C GLU A 40 2.10 -10.96 -1.83
N LEU A 41 1.27 -10.84 -0.78
CA LEU A 41 -0.04 -11.49 -0.67
C LEU A 41 -1.13 -10.85 -1.55
N VAL A 42 -0.84 -9.74 -2.24
CA VAL A 42 -1.81 -9.02 -3.09
C VAL A 42 -2.22 -9.88 -4.30
N PRO A 43 -3.51 -10.27 -4.44
CA PRO A 43 -4.00 -10.97 -5.62
C PRO A 43 -3.79 -10.15 -6.89
N SER A 44 -3.58 -10.80 -8.04
CA SER A 44 -3.37 -10.10 -9.32
C SER A 44 -4.51 -9.15 -9.73
N SER A 45 -5.75 -9.48 -9.34
CA SER A 45 -6.94 -8.62 -9.49
C SER A 45 -6.88 -7.32 -8.67
N LEU A 46 -6.03 -7.27 -7.64
CA LEU A 46 -5.81 -6.13 -6.76
C LEU A 46 -4.43 -5.47 -6.96
N ALA A 47 -3.71 -5.77 -8.06
CA ALA A 47 -2.38 -5.23 -8.34
C ALA A 47 -2.22 -3.69 -8.16
N PRO A 48 -3.21 -2.83 -8.49
CA PRO A 48 -3.16 -1.38 -8.22
C PRO A 48 -3.02 -0.96 -6.74
N ILE A 49 -3.06 -1.91 -5.81
CA ILE A 49 -3.00 -1.70 -4.35
C ILE A 49 -1.61 -2.05 -3.79
N ALA A 50 -0.86 -2.93 -4.46
CA ALA A 50 0.48 -3.31 -4.03
C ALA A 50 1.45 -2.11 -3.84
N PRO A 51 1.44 -1.04 -4.67
CA PRO A 51 2.27 0.14 -4.41
C PRO A 51 1.92 0.85 -3.09
N ILE A 52 0.64 0.87 -2.70
CA ILE A 52 0.19 1.52 -1.46
C ILE A 52 0.70 0.78 -0.23
N LEU A 53 0.67 -0.57 -0.26
CA LEU A 53 1.17 -1.41 0.82
C LEU A 53 2.70 -1.36 0.92
N ARG A 54 3.41 -1.28 -0.21
CA ARG A 54 4.87 -1.04 -0.21
C ARG A 54 5.22 0.28 0.48
N VAL A 55 4.52 1.36 0.13
CA VAL A 55 4.71 2.66 0.78
C VAL A 55 4.33 2.61 2.26
N ALA A 56 3.28 1.89 2.65
CA ALA A 56 2.92 1.70 4.06
C ALA A 56 4.07 1.05 4.86
N ASN A 57 4.69 0.00 4.31
CA ASN A 57 5.83 -0.71 4.91
C ASN A 57 7.11 0.14 5.00
N GLU A 58 7.30 1.09 4.09
CA GLU A 58 8.41 2.06 4.16
C GLU A 58 8.14 3.11 5.25
N VAL A 59 6.93 3.66 5.29
CA VAL A 59 6.50 4.69 6.26
C VAL A 59 6.36 4.15 7.69
N GLU A 60 6.07 2.85 7.87
CA GLU A 60 5.91 2.18 9.16
C GLU A 60 7.11 2.38 10.11
N LYS A 61 8.31 2.46 9.54
CA LYS A 61 9.57 2.69 10.26
C LYS A 61 9.64 4.08 10.90
N ASP A 62 9.07 5.08 10.24
CA ASP A 62 9.05 6.47 10.69
C ASP A 62 7.80 6.77 11.55
N ASN A 63 6.61 6.50 11.00
CA ASN A 63 5.34 6.68 11.68
C ASN A 63 4.37 5.50 11.43
N PRO A 64 4.24 4.57 12.39
CA PRO A 64 3.35 3.42 12.23
C PRO A 64 1.87 3.81 12.18
N ARG A 65 1.46 4.97 12.75
CA ARG A 65 0.07 5.43 12.64
C ARG A 65 -0.28 5.89 11.22
N VAL A 66 0.68 6.48 10.49
CA VAL A 66 0.48 6.83 9.08
C VAL A 66 0.51 5.56 8.21
N ALA A 67 1.35 4.57 8.53
CA ALA A 67 1.32 3.28 7.84
C ALA A 67 -0.03 2.56 8.00
N TYR A 68 -0.62 2.56 9.20
CA TYR A 68 -1.99 2.10 9.44
C TYR A 68 -3.00 2.80 8.52
N LEU A 69 -2.96 4.13 8.42
CA LEU A 69 -3.85 4.89 7.51
C LEU A 69 -3.64 4.52 6.04
N CYS A 70 -2.40 4.26 5.61
CA CYS A 70 -2.10 3.77 4.26
C CYS A 70 -2.67 2.36 4.01
N ARG A 71 -2.56 1.44 4.99
CA ARG A 71 -3.16 0.09 4.92
C ARG A 71 -4.69 0.14 4.93
N PHE A 72 -5.29 1.05 5.70
CA PHE A 72 -6.74 1.27 5.73
C PHE A 72 -7.26 1.76 4.37
N HIS A 73 -6.58 2.75 3.77
CA HIS A 73 -6.88 3.21 2.41
C HIS A 73 -6.71 2.09 1.36
N ALA A 74 -5.67 1.26 1.49
CA ALA A 74 -5.48 0.09 0.64
C ALA A 74 -6.65 -0.91 0.75
N PHE A 75 -7.15 -1.17 1.97
CA PHE A 75 -8.33 -2.01 2.21
C PHE A 75 -9.60 -1.40 1.61
N GLU A 76 -9.86 -0.10 1.79
CA GLU A 76 -10.98 0.58 1.13
C GLU A 76 -10.92 0.44 -0.40
N LYS A 77 -9.74 0.64 -0.99
CA LYS A 77 -9.52 0.52 -2.44
C LYS A 77 -9.78 -0.91 -2.91
N ALA A 78 -9.37 -1.91 -2.14
CA ALA A 78 -9.67 -3.33 -2.40
C ALA A 78 -11.17 -3.63 -2.31
N HIS A 79 -11.88 -2.99 -1.38
CA HIS A 79 -13.32 -3.13 -1.27
C HIS A 79 -14.05 -2.48 -2.45
N LYS A 80 -13.65 -1.27 -2.85
CA LYS A 80 -14.21 -0.55 -4.02
C LYS A 80 -13.98 -1.29 -5.34
N MET A 81 -12.85 -1.99 -5.49
CA MET A 81 -12.49 -2.72 -6.72
C MET A 81 -13.18 -4.08 -6.91
N ASP A 82 -13.44 -4.85 -5.83
CA ASP A 82 -14.20 -6.11 -5.89
C ASP A 82 -15.12 -6.23 -4.67
N PRO A 83 -16.27 -5.53 -4.62
CA PRO A 83 -17.14 -5.52 -3.44
C PRO A 83 -17.61 -6.92 -3.04
N THR A 84 -17.94 -7.76 -4.03
CA THR A 84 -18.37 -9.15 -3.85
C THR A 84 -17.25 -10.10 -3.40
N SER A 85 -15.99 -9.66 -3.45
CA SER A 85 -14.80 -10.44 -3.10
C SER A 85 -14.72 -11.78 -3.85
N SER A 86 -15.10 -11.71 -5.12
CA SER A 86 -15.25 -12.81 -6.06
C SER A 86 -13.94 -13.26 -6.71
N GLY A 87 -12.92 -12.40 -6.72
CA GLY A 87 -11.60 -12.69 -7.27
C GLY A 87 -10.87 -13.79 -6.50
N ARG A 88 -10.07 -14.60 -7.20
CA ARG A 88 -9.24 -15.65 -6.61
C ARG A 88 -8.34 -15.06 -5.52
N GLY A 89 -8.48 -15.53 -4.28
CA GLY A 89 -7.70 -15.08 -3.12
C GLY A 89 -8.15 -13.74 -2.52
N VAL A 90 -9.01 -12.96 -3.18
CA VAL A 90 -9.43 -11.62 -2.71
C VAL A 90 -10.08 -11.66 -1.33
N ARG A 91 -10.97 -12.62 -1.08
CA ARG A 91 -11.59 -12.77 0.24
C ARG A 91 -10.57 -13.10 1.34
N GLN A 92 -9.61 -13.98 1.06
CA GLN A 92 -8.55 -14.34 2.04
C GLN A 92 -7.67 -13.13 2.35
N PHE A 93 -7.22 -12.43 1.30
CA PHE A 93 -6.42 -11.20 1.42
C PHE A 93 -7.16 -10.12 2.23
N LYS A 94 -8.44 -9.86 1.95
CA LYS A 94 -9.24 -8.89 2.72
C LYS A 94 -9.42 -9.29 4.18
N THR A 95 -9.71 -10.56 4.47
CA THR A 95 -9.83 -11.04 5.86
C THR A 95 -8.51 -10.90 6.62
N TYR A 96 -7.39 -11.24 5.99
CA TYR A 96 -6.06 -11.04 6.56
C TYR A 96 -5.76 -9.56 6.83
N LEU A 97 -5.96 -8.69 5.83
CA LEU A 97 -5.70 -7.26 5.96
C LEU A 97 -6.62 -6.59 7.00
N LEU A 98 -7.88 -7.04 7.13
CA LEU A 98 -8.80 -6.56 8.15
C LEU A 98 -8.32 -6.93 9.57
N HIS A 99 -7.98 -8.19 9.83
CA HIS A 99 -7.46 -8.60 11.14
C HIS A 99 -6.14 -7.93 11.51
N ARG A 100 -5.31 -7.61 10.50
CA ARG A 100 -4.11 -6.79 10.68
C ARG A 100 -4.47 -5.36 11.09
N LEU A 101 -5.43 -4.73 10.42
CA LEU A 101 -5.91 -3.39 10.74
C LEU A 101 -6.54 -3.32 12.14
N GLU A 102 -7.35 -4.30 12.54
CA GLU A 102 -7.93 -4.39 13.89
C GLU A 102 -6.84 -4.36 14.97
N ARG A 103 -5.73 -5.08 14.76
CA ARG A 103 -4.57 -5.04 15.68
C ARG A 103 -3.80 -3.73 15.63
N GLU A 104 -3.51 -3.23 14.44
CA GLU A 104 -2.78 -1.96 14.28
C GLU A 104 -3.58 -0.77 14.82
N GLU A 105 -4.91 -0.83 14.87
CA GLU A 105 -5.74 0.19 15.49
C GLU A 105 -5.53 0.29 17.01
N GLU A 106 -5.32 -0.85 17.70
CA GLU A 106 -5.01 -0.91 19.14
C GLU A 106 -3.53 -0.63 19.43
N GLU A 107 -2.62 -1.18 18.62
CA GLU A 107 -1.18 -1.08 18.78
C GLU A 107 -0.64 0.32 18.40
N THR A 108 -1.19 0.96 17.35
CA THR A 108 -0.71 2.27 16.87
C THR A 108 -1.49 3.44 17.48
N ARG A 109 -0.75 4.40 18.06
CA ARG A 109 -1.32 5.64 18.59
C ARG A 109 -0.76 6.86 17.88
N PRO A 110 -1.56 7.93 17.72
CA PRO A 110 -1.07 9.17 17.14
C PRO A 110 0.14 9.75 17.88
N LYS A 111 1.20 10.05 17.12
CA LYS A 111 2.46 10.61 17.62
C LYS A 111 2.56 12.12 17.38
N LEU A 112 2.16 12.58 16.19
CA LEU A 112 2.35 13.98 15.77
C LEU A 112 1.16 14.90 16.11
N ALA A 113 -0.05 14.34 16.25
CA ALA A 113 -1.26 15.11 16.48
C ALA A 113 -2.25 14.37 17.39
N LYS A 114 -3.29 15.06 17.86
CA LYS A 114 -4.39 14.47 18.65
C LYS A 114 -5.44 13.74 17.80
N THR A 115 -5.32 13.78 16.47
CA THR A 115 -6.31 13.31 15.51
C THR A 115 -5.62 12.84 14.24
N ASP A 116 -5.93 11.63 13.78
CA ASP A 116 -5.44 11.01 12.54
C ASP A 116 -5.35 11.97 11.33
N PRO A 117 -6.40 12.73 10.94
CA PRO A 117 -6.33 13.65 9.80
C PRO A 117 -5.20 14.69 9.88
N ARG A 118 -4.95 15.23 11.08
CA ARG A 118 -3.86 16.21 11.29
C ARG A 118 -2.49 15.55 11.36
N GLU A 119 -2.41 14.30 11.77
CA GLU A 119 -1.14 13.57 11.83
C GLU A 119 -0.61 13.26 10.44
N ILE A 120 -1.45 12.73 9.54
CA ILE A 120 -1.02 12.47 8.16
C ILE A 120 -0.67 13.77 7.41
N GLN A 121 -1.40 14.86 7.68
CA GLN A 121 -1.11 16.20 7.14
C GLN A 121 0.26 16.72 7.61
N MET A 122 0.53 16.67 8.91
CA MET A 122 1.81 17.08 9.50
C MET A 122 2.97 16.20 9.04
N TYR A 123 2.76 14.88 8.95
CA TYR A 123 3.75 13.94 8.44
C TYR A 123 4.06 14.20 6.96
N TYR A 124 3.05 14.47 6.12
CA TYR A 124 3.25 14.81 4.71
C TYR A 124 4.08 16.09 4.54
N GLN A 125 3.78 17.16 5.29
CA GLN A 125 4.57 18.39 5.27
C GLN A 125 6.03 18.15 5.69
N GLN A 126 6.25 17.39 6.78
CA GLN A 126 7.61 17.01 7.21
C GLN A 126 8.33 16.13 6.19
N PHE A 127 7.63 15.19 5.56
CA PHE A 127 8.16 14.34 4.51
C PHE A 127 8.59 15.16 3.29
N TYR A 128 7.75 16.11 2.86
CA TYR A 128 8.04 17.01 1.74
C TYR A 128 9.32 17.82 1.97
N LEU A 129 9.42 18.49 3.12
CA LEU A 129 10.59 19.32 3.44
C LEU A 129 11.88 18.48 3.49
N LYS A 130 11.87 17.35 4.20
CA LYS A 130 13.05 16.48 4.36
C LYS A 130 13.47 15.72 3.10
N ASN A 131 12.53 15.41 2.20
CA ASN A 131 12.82 14.54 1.06
C ASN A 131 12.84 15.25 -0.29
N ILE A 132 12.18 16.40 -0.42
CA ILE A 132 12.11 17.14 -1.68
C ILE A 132 12.93 18.43 -1.55
N ALA A 133 12.69 19.28 -0.55
CA ALA A 133 13.47 20.51 -0.39
C ALA A 133 14.95 20.23 -0.05
N GLU A 134 15.22 19.29 0.87
CA GLU A 134 16.58 18.87 1.23
C GLU A 134 17.16 17.77 0.30
N GLY A 135 16.28 17.00 -0.37
CA GLY A 135 16.65 15.83 -1.17
C GLY A 135 17.10 16.11 -2.61
N GLN A 136 16.63 17.20 -3.22
CA GLN A 136 16.87 17.58 -4.62
C GLN A 136 18.34 17.71 -5.04
N TYR A 137 19.27 17.79 -4.08
CA TYR A 137 20.71 17.94 -4.33
C TYR A 137 21.59 16.90 -3.60
N THR A 138 20.97 15.94 -2.91
CA THR A 138 21.68 14.99 -2.03
C THR A 138 21.39 13.52 -2.34
N LYS A 139 20.24 13.22 -2.96
CA LYS A 139 19.78 11.86 -3.21
C LYS A 139 19.91 11.47 -4.68
N LYS A 140 20.07 10.17 -4.94
CA LYS A 140 20.16 9.62 -6.30
C LYS A 140 18.82 9.74 -7.03
N PRO A 141 18.80 9.80 -8.38
CA PRO A 141 17.53 9.86 -9.14
C PRO A 141 16.61 8.66 -8.87
N GLU A 142 17.16 7.48 -8.59
CA GLU A 142 16.39 6.28 -8.19
C GLU A 142 15.69 6.44 -6.82
N GLU A 143 16.35 7.11 -5.88
CA GLU A 143 15.81 7.40 -4.54
C GLU A 143 14.76 8.51 -4.62
N MET A 144 15.00 9.53 -5.46
CA MET A 144 14.02 10.56 -5.79
C MET A 144 12.74 9.95 -6.38
N ALA A 145 12.84 9.05 -7.37
CA ALA A 145 11.68 8.39 -7.96
C ALA A 145 10.82 7.65 -6.91
N LYS A 146 11.44 6.96 -5.95
CA LYS A 146 10.74 6.34 -4.80
C LYS A 146 10.09 7.38 -3.89
N ILE A 147 10.78 8.47 -3.58
CA ILE A 147 10.26 9.58 -2.78
C ILE A 147 9.02 10.22 -3.42
N TYR A 148 9.02 10.44 -4.75
CA TYR A 148 7.83 10.93 -5.46
C TYR A 148 6.69 9.89 -5.43
N GLN A 149 6.96 8.60 -5.55
CA GLN A 149 5.95 7.55 -5.39
C GLN A 149 5.32 7.58 -3.99
N ILE A 150 6.14 7.59 -2.93
CA ILE A 150 5.69 7.72 -1.53
C ILE A 150 4.83 8.97 -1.36
N ALA A 151 5.29 10.13 -1.82
CA ALA A 151 4.57 11.39 -1.70
C ALA A 151 3.20 11.36 -2.40
N THR A 152 3.10 10.79 -3.61
CA THR A 152 1.80 10.67 -4.30
C THR A 152 0.82 9.75 -3.56
N VAL A 153 1.29 8.62 -3.02
CA VAL A 153 0.45 7.72 -2.21
C VAL A 153 0.01 8.40 -0.92
N LEU A 154 0.91 9.08 -0.20
CA LEU A 154 0.58 9.80 1.03
C LEU A 154 -0.47 10.90 0.79
N TYR A 155 -0.40 11.61 -0.34
CA TYR A 155 -1.41 12.61 -0.70
C TYR A 155 -2.77 11.98 -1.05
N ASP A 156 -2.78 10.84 -1.74
CA ASP A 156 -4.02 10.08 -1.99
C ASP A 156 -4.70 9.61 -0.70
N VAL A 157 -3.91 9.13 0.27
CA VAL A 157 -4.42 8.73 1.60
C VAL A 157 -4.93 9.96 2.36
N LEU A 158 -4.16 11.05 2.38
CA LEU A 158 -4.56 12.32 3.00
C LEU A 158 -5.92 12.80 2.47
N ARG A 159 -6.13 12.78 1.15
CA ARG A 159 -7.39 13.17 0.50
C ARG A 159 -8.58 12.29 0.85
N THR A 160 -8.36 11.03 1.27
CA THR A 160 -9.43 10.16 1.77
C THR A 160 -9.75 10.35 3.26
N VAL A 161 -8.77 10.70 4.08
CA VAL A 161 -8.93 10.88 5.54
C VAL A 161 -9.36 12.32 5.89
N VAL A 162 -8.95 13.30 5.10
CA VAL A 162 -9.22 14.73 5.31
C VAL A 162 -10.20 15.23 4.24
N PRO A 163 -11.42 15.69 4.60
CA PRO A 163 -12.28 16.40 3.67
C PRO A 163 -11.55 17.63 3.09
N ALA A 164 -11.59 17.82 1.77
CA ALA A 164 -10.81 18.84 1.06
C ALA A 164 -10.87 20.25 1.71
N ALA A 165 -12.01 20.63 2.29
CA ALA A 165 -12.19 21.89 3.02
C ALA A 165 -11.35 22.05 4.33
N ARG A 166 -10.49 21.08 4.69
CA ARG A 166 -9.57 21.12 5.84
C ARG A 166 -8.12 20.82 5.47
N VAL A 167 -7.81 20.64 4.18
CA VAL A 167 -6.43 20.50 3.70
C VAL A 167 -5.83 21.91 3.61
N ASP A 168 -4.63 22.12 4.15
CA ASP A 168 -3.97 23.43 4.03
C ASP A 168 -3.57 23.71 2.57
N ASP A 169 -3.72 24.96 2.13
CA ASP A 169 -3.30 25.42 0.79
C ASP A 169 -1.82 25.10 0.47
N GLU A 170 -0.97 25.04 1.49
CA GLU A 170 0.45 24.67 1.37
C GLU A 170 0.61 23.20 0.98
N THR A 171 -0.18 22.32 1.59
CA THR A 171 -0.19 20.88 1.29
C THR A 171 -0.67 20.61 -0.14
N GLU A 172 -1.66 21.38 -0.63
CA GLU A 172 -2.07 21.30 -2.05
C GLU A 172 -0.99 21.81 -3.02
N LYS A 173 -0.25 22.88 -2.66
CA LYS A 173 0.86 23.39 -3.48
C LYS A 173 1.97 22.35 -3.60
N TYR A 174 2.36 21.75 -2.48
CA TYR A 174 3.33 20.67 -2.44
C TYR A 174 2.89 19.48 -3.28
N ALA A 175 1.63 19.04 -3.18
CA ALA A 175 1.11 17.95 -4.01
C ALA A 175 1.20 18.26 -5.52
N LYS A 176 0.84 19.49 -5.94
CA LYS A 176 0.97 19.94 -7.34
C LYS A 176 2.43 20.02 -7.80
N GLU A 177 3.37 20.28 -6.91
CA GLU A 177 4.82 20.27 -7.20
C GLU A 177 5.36 18.83 -7.30
N VAL A 178 4.94 17.93 -6.40
CA VAL A 178 5.21 16.48 -6.46
C VAL A 178 4.75 15.90 -7.79
N GLU A 179 3.53 16.19 -8.23
CA GLU A 179 2.97 15.68 -9.50
C GLU A 179 3.78 16.16 -10.71
N LYS A 180 4.05 17.48 -10.82
CA LYS A 180 4.84 18.06 -11.91
C LYS A 180 6.28 17.53 -11.97
N ASN A 181 6.92 17.36 -10.81
CA ASN A 181 8.28 16.85 -10.76
C ASN A 181 8.32 15.34 -11.03
N ARG A 182 7.28 14.57 -10.65
CA ARG A 182 7.20 13.13 -10.94
C ARG A 182 7.28 12.83 -12.44
N GLU A 183 6.66 13.64 -13.29
CA GLU A 183 6.74 13.52 -14.77
C GLU A 183 8.20 13.55 -15.27
N GLN A 184 9.11 14.24 -14.55
CA GLN A 184 10.54 14.34 -14.88
C GLN A 184 11.35 13.11 -14.44
N PHE A 185 10.77 12.26 -13.57
CA PHE A 185 11.35 10.99 -13.11
C PHE A 185 10.68 9.76 -13.74
N GLU A 186 9.81 9.95 -14.75
CA GLU A 186 9.30 8.83 -15.53
C GLU A 186 10.42 8.15 -16.31
N HIS A 187 10.30 6.82 -16.43
CA HIS A 187 11.38 5.96 -16.89
C HIS A 187 11.49 5.96 -18.43
N TYR A 188 11.85 7.12 -18.99
CA TYR A 188 12.21 7.22 -20.40
C TYR A 188 13.45 6.35 -20.67
N ASN A 189 13.48 5.66 -21.82
CA ASN A 189 14.66 4.91 -22.29
C ASN A 189 15.83 5.83 -22.75
N ILE A 190 15.89 7.05 -22.23
CA ILE A 190 16.78 8.13 -22.64
C ILE A 190 17.35 8.72 -21.35
N LEU A 191 18.68 8.83 -21.27
CA LEU A 191 19.36 9.51 -20.17
C LEU A 191 18.86 10.96 -20.07
N PRO A 192 18.34 11.42 -18.92
CA PRO A 192 17.98 12.82 -18.74
C PRO A 192 19.19 13.71 -18.97
N LEU A 193 19.06 14.74 -19.83
CA LEU A 193 20.14 15.69 -20.13
C LEU A 193 20.64 16.44 -18.88
N TYR A 194 19.79 16.52 -17.85
CA TYR A 194 20.15 16.91 -16.49
C TYR A 194 19.68 15.81 -15.55
N ALA A 195 20.62 15.14 -14.88
CA ALA A 195 20.30 14.20 -13.81
C ALA A 195 19.80 14.99 -12.59
N VAL A 196 18.48 15.11 -12.44
CA VAL A 196 17.85 15.75 -11.27
C VAL A 196 18.35 15.05 -10.00
N GLY A 197 18.93 15.81 -9.07
CA GLY A 197 19.75 15.29 -7.97
C GLY A 197 21.20 15.78 -8.00
N VAL A 198 21.75 16.07 -9.19
CA VAL A 198 23.13 16.53 -9.37
C VAL A 198 23.13 18.01 -9.73
N LYS A 199 23.71 18.87 -8.86
CA LYS A 199 24.08 20.23 -9.27
C LYS A 199 25.06 20.11 -10.44
N PRO A 200 24.78 20.69 -11.62
CA PRO A 200 25.76 20.68 -12.69
C PRO A 200 26.99 21.46 -12.20
N ALA A 201 28.18 20.84 -12.24
CA ALA A 201 29.42 21.43 -11.73
C ALA A 201 29.74 22.83 -12.34
N ILE A 202 29.15 23.13 -13.49
CA ILE A 202 29.16 24.44 -14.15
C ILE A 202 28.61 25.55 -13.23
N MET A 203 27.63 25.27 -12.36
CA MET A 203 27.09 26.24 -11.39
C MET A 203 28.00 26.46 -10.18
N GLU A 204 29.02 25.63 -9.97
CA GLU A 204 30.03 25.82 -8.93
C GLU A 204 31.25 26.62 -9.44
N LEU A 205 31.29 26.96 -10.74
CA LEU A 205 32.34 27.78 -11.32
C LEU A 205 32.16 29.26 -10.96
N PRO A 206 33.23 29.96 -10.52
CA PRO A 206 33.16 31.37 -10.10
C PRO A 206 32.79 32.34 -11.23
N GLU A 207 32.93 31.90 -12.49
CA GLU A 207 32.54 32.65 -13.69
C GLU A 207 31.01 32.76 -13.86
N VAL A 208 30.25 31.85 -13.23
CA VAL A 208 28.79 31.80 -13.33
C VAL A 208 28.12 32.46 -12.11
N SER A 209 28.73 32.37 -10.92
CA SER A 209 28.19 32.94 -9.68
C SER A 209 28.31 34.47 -9.55
N THR A 210 29.05 35.12 -10.44
CA THR A 210 29.34 36.57 -10.40
C THR A 210 28.52 37.40 -11.40
N ARG A 211 27.53 36.80 -12.08
CA ARG A 211 26.71 37.44 -13.13
C ARG A 211 25.20 37.44 -12.87
N LEU A 212 24.79 37.20 -11.63
CA LEU A 212 23.44 37.43 -11.10
C LEU A 212 23.51 38.42 -9.93
#